data_AF-A0AAD5IVR7-F1
#
_entry.id   AF-A0AAD5IVR7-F1
#
_cell.length_a   1.000
_cell.length_b   1.000
_cell.length_c   1.000
_cell.angle_alpha   90.00
_cell.angle_beta   90.00
_cell.angle_gamma   90.00
#
_symmetry.space_group_name_H-M   'P 1'
#
loop_
_entity.id
_entity.type
_entity.pdbx_description
1 polymer ?
#
loop_
_entity_poly.entity_id
_entity_poly.type
_entity_poly.pdbx_seq_one_letter_code
_entity_poly.pdbx_strand_id
1 'polypeptide(L)'
;MEDTISLKFVFFACALFLFLVPSLAQTCKSYVFLNQNIYRSCNDLESLNSFLHWNYNQPTNTVDIAYRHTKIAPQRWVAWAVNPSRKGMVGSQALVAYQNADGISSAYTSPVTSYNTRLEMGDLSFQVEKISAEFANKEMIIYAKFVLPKNVTWVNHVWQDGPVNEDYSLGRHALDADNLRSMGVVDFFSGQVVTTIGESSYLSLKKAHGGINMISWGILLPIGILIVRYTKECTENRIWFYAHMICQSLGYTVGIAGAAIGFYLGVKSHGIQYDAHKYIGITLFVLGFIQVLAGTLRPGVEHNLRKKWKICHLVIGDRNDGVCVVGKVKKVVMIATTAMFVGVCEVVVGFD
;
A
#
# COMPACT_ATOMS: atom_id res chain seq x y z
N MET A 1 -21.58 -36.07 17.02
CA MET A 1 -21.72 -34.88 16.13
C MET A 1 -20.76 -33.80 16.63
N GLU A 2 -19.53 -34.19 16.99
CA GLU A 2 -18.68 -33.39 17.88
C GLU A 2 -17.33 -33.03 17.24
N ASP A 3 -16.83 -33.84 16.30
CA ASP A 3 -15.49 -33.68 15.72
C ASP A 3 -15.35 -32.43 14.83
N THR A 4 -16.43 -31.95 14.22
CA THR A 4 -16.45 -30.76 13.35
C THR A 4 -16.37 -29.42 14.10
N ILE A 5 -16.56 -29.40 15.41
CA ILE A 5 -16.47 -28.16 16.22
C ILE A 5 -15.02 -27.87 16.62
N SER A 6 -14.26 -28.93 16.94
CA SER A 6 -12.84 -28.83 17.33
C SER A 6 -11.98 -28.14 16.28
N LEU A 7 -12.04 -28.59 15.02
CA LEU A 7 -11.18 -28.07 13.94
C LEU A 7 -11.43 -26.58 13.65
N LYS A 8 -12.67 -26.10 13.75
CA LYS A 8 -13.00 -24.68 13.55
C LYS A 8 -12.46 -23.79 14.66
N PHE A 9 -12.45 -24.28 15.90
CA PHE A 9 -11.86 -23.58 17.05
C PHE A 9 -10.34 -23.47 16.92
N VAL A 10 -9.67 -24.53 16.43
CA VAL A 10 -8.22 -24.51 16.16
C VAL A 10 -7.87 -23.49 15.08
N PHE A 11 -8.59 -23.45 13.95
CA PHE A 11 -8.35 -22.43 12.91
C PHE A 11 -8.60 -21.00 13.41
N PHE A 12 -9.64 -20.78 14.23
CA PHE A 12 -9.93 -19.46 14.80
C PHE A 12 -8.86 -19.03 15.83
N ALA A 13 -8.36 -19.96 16.64
CA ALA A 13 -7.27 -19.71 17.58
C ALA A 13 -5.92 -19.44 16.87
N CYS A 14 -5.58 -20.21 15.83
CA CYS A 14 -4.39 -19.95 15.02
C CYS A 14 -4.46 -18.59 14.30
N ALA A 15 -5.65 -18.20 13.81
CA ALA A 15 -5.85 -16.86 13.26
C ALA A 15 -5.66 -15.76 14.32
N LEU A 16 -6.11 -15.98 15.56
CA LEU A 16 -5.91 -15.03 16.67
C LEU A 16 -4.42 -14.90 17.07
N PHE A 17 -3.67 -16.00 17.07
CA PHE A 17 -2.24 -16.00 17.42
C PHE A 17 -1.36 -15.26 16.41
N LEU A 18 -1.77 -15.19 15.13
CA LEU A 18 -1.08 -14.39 14.10
C LEU A 18 -1.20 -12.87 14.33
N PHE A 19 -2.12 -12.40 15.17
CA PHE A 19 -2.29 -10.98 15.51
C PHE A 19 -1.58 -10.54 16.80
N LEU A 20 -0.81 -11.43 17.46
CA LEU A 20 -0.29 -11.20 18.82
C LEU A 20 1.24 -11.33 18.96
N VAL A 21 2.00 -11.00 17.91
CA VAL A 21 3.44 -10.73 18.03
C VAL A 21 3.69 -9.22 17.89
N PRO A 22 3.67 -8.44 18.98
CA PRO A 22 4.28 -7.12 18.95
C PRO A 22 5.80 -7.32 18.77
N SER A 23 6.28 -7.15 17.54
CA SER A 23 7.72 -7.05 17.28
C SER A 23 8.26 -5.89 18.10
N LEU A 24 9.25 -6.14 18.97
CA LEU A 24 9.90 -5.11 19.78
C LEU A 24 10.86 -4.26 18.94
N ALA A 25 10.33 -3.65 17.87
CA ALA A 25 11.05 -2.77 16.98
C ALA A 25 11.21 -1.39 17.63
N GLN A 26 12.44 -0.92 17.76
CA GLN A 26 12.70 0.46 18.17
C GLN A 26 12.26 1.42 17.05
N THR A 27 11.17 2.13 17.30
CA THR A 27 10.77 3.28 16.47
C THR A 27 11.86 4.35 16.47
N CYS A 28 11.87 5.21 15.45
CA CYS A 28 12.82 6.31 15.34
C CYS A 28 12.84 7.19 16.61
N LYS A 29 11.68 7.40 17.25
CA LYS A 29 11.51 8.28 18.42
C LYS A 29 12.24 7.84 19.68
N SER A 30 12.59 6.55 19.80
CA SER A 30 13.26 5.99 20.97
C SER A 30 14.77 5.75 20.76
N TYR A 31 15.32 6.19 19.63
CA TYR A 31 16.73 6.01 19.32
C TYR A 31 17.59 7.11 19.94
N VAL A 32 18.75 6.74 20.48
CA VAL A 32 19.72 7.66 21.09
C VAL A 32 21.03 7.56 20.31
N PHE A 33 21.47 8.66 19.71
CA PHE A 33 22.69 8.70 18.91
C PHE A 33 23.94 8.75 19.79
N LEU A 34 24.98 8.00 19.40
CA LEU A 34 26.25 7.93 20.15
C LEU A 34 26.99 9.27 20.19
N ASN A 35 26.86 10.08 19.14
CA ASN A 35 27.39 11.44 19.06
C ASN A 35 26.59 12.48 19.86
N GLN A 36 25.56 12.05 20.61
CA GLN A 36 24.67 12.91 21.40
C GLN A 36 23.84 13.93 20.61
N ASN A 37 23.75 13.80 19.27
CA ASN A 37 22.86 14.64 18.46
C ASN A 37 21.39 14.36 18.84
N ILE A 38 20.62 15.43 19.02
CA ILE A 38 19.19 15.39 19.32
C ILE A 38 18.43 15.89 18.09
N TYR A 39 17.69 15.01 17.44
CA TYR A 39 16.77 15.36 16.35
C TYR A 39 15.35 15.51 16.88
N ARG A 40 14.71 16.64 16.59
CA ARG A 40 13.34 16.95 17.02
C ARG A 40 12.28 16.15 16.24
N SER A 41 12.68 15.64 15.08
CA SER A 41 11.79 15.08 14.08
C SER A 41 12.38 13.79 13.52
N CYS A 42 11.54 12.78 13.35
CA CYS A 42 11.96 11.53 12.74
C CYS A 42 10.80 10.79 12.06
N ASN A 43 11.15 9.85 11.20
CA ASN A 43 10.22 9.00 10.48
C ASN A 43 10.80 7.59 10.30
N ASP A 44 10.00 6.59 10.64
CA ASP A 44 10.19 5.20 10.24
C ASP A 44 9.77 5.06 8.76
N LEU A 45 10.68 4.61 7.90
CA LEU A 45 10.45 4.48 6.46
C LEU A 45 9.85 3.10 6.12
N GLU A 46 8.98 3.04 5.10
CA GLU A 46 8.17 1.85 4.80
C GLU A 46 8.94 0.61 4.29
N SER A 47 10.24 0.72 4.00
CA SER A 47 11.03 -0.35 3.38
C SER A 47 12.50 -0.28 3.75
N LEU A 48 13.21 -1.41 3.62
CA LEU A 48 14.65 -1.54 3.92
C LEU A 48 15.04 -1.23 5.39
N ASN A 49 14.16 -1.41 6.38
CA ASN A 49 14.46 -1.17 7.82
C ASN A 49 15.20 0.16 8.09
N SER A 50 14.70 1.24 7.46
CA SER A 50 15.36 2.53 7.37
C SER A 50 14.61 3.63 8.12
N PHE A 51 15.34 4.64 8.58
CA PHE A 51 14.85 5.69 9.46
C PHE A 51 15.47 7.03 9.07
N LEU A 52 14.67 8.08 8.97
CA LEU A 52 15.15 9.44 8.71
C LEU A 52 14.90 10.31 9.95
N HIS A 53 15.93 10.97 10.44
CA HIS A 53 15.88 11.93 11.55
C HIS A 53 16.35 13.29 11.05
N TRP A 54 15.76 14.38 11.53
CA TRP A 54 16.16 15.72 11.11
C TRP A 54 15.87 16.83 12.12
N ASN A 55 16.58 17.93 11.92
CA ASN A 55 16.29 19.26 12.45
C ASN A 55 16.27 20.24 11.28
N TYR A 56 15.26 21.11 11.23
CA TYR A 56 15.17 22.19 10.23
C TYR A 56 15.36 23.55 10.87
N ASN A 57 16.24 24.36 10.29
CA ASN A 57 16.49 25.74 10.70
C ASN A 57 15.97 26.69 9.61
N GLN A 58 14.76 27.22 9.81
CA GLN A 58 14.06 28.08 8.85
C GLN A 58 14.82 29.37 8.50
N PRO A 59 15.40 30.15 9.46
CA PRO A 59 16.25 31.31 9.15
C PRO A 59 17.38 31.07 8.14
N THR A 60 18.04 29.91 8.19
CA THR A 60 19.16 29.57 7.29
C THR A 60 18.75 28.66 6.13
N ASN A 61 17.50 28.20 6.11
CA ASN A 61 16.99 27.15 5.21
C ASN A 61 17.84 25.86 5.21
N THR A 62 18.49 25.55 6.34
CA THR A 62 19.37 24.37 6.47
C THR A 62 18.65 23.22 7.14
N VAL A 63 18.83 22.03 6.61
CA VAL A 63 18.44 20.77 7.24
C VAL A 63 19.70 20.08 7.76
N ASP A 64 19.63 19.62 8.99
CA ASP A 64 20.58 18.67 9.58
C ASP A 64 19.87 17.31 9.69
N ILE A 65 20.43 16.25 9.11
CA ILE A 65 19.83 14.91 9.07
C ILE A 65 20.75 13.84 9.66
N ALA A 66 20.12 12.79 10.19
CA ALA A 66 20.69 11.46 10.28
C ALA A 66 19.78 10.46 9.54
N TYR A 67 20.23 9.93 8.41
CA TYR A 67 19.60 8.79 7.77
C TYR A 67 20.26 7.51 8.29
N ARG A 68 19.46 6.58 8.80
CA ARG A 68 19.91 5.39 9.53
C ARG A 68 19.29 4.15 8.91
N HIS A 69 20.11 3.15 8.61
CA HIS A 69 19.71 1.92 7.94
C HIS A 69 20.27 0.70 8.70
N THR A 70 19.38 -0.22 9.07
CA THR A 70 19.68 -1.31 10.02
C THR A 70 19.69 -2.69 9.37
N LYS A 71 20.28 -3.67 10.08
CA LYS A 71 20.41 -5.08 9.65
C LYS A 71 21.30 -5.26 8.40
N ILE A 72 22.22 -4.32 8.17
CA ILE A 72 23.10 -4.31 7.00
C ILE A 72 24.45 -4.97 7.28
N ALA A 73 24.97 -5.70 6.29
CA ALA A 73 26.31 -6.30 6.33
C ALA A 73 27.42 -5.26 6.06
N PRO A 74 28.66 -5.45 6.55
CA PRO A 74 29.75 -4.47 6.39
C PRO A 74 30.12 -4.14 4.93
N GLN A 75 30.05 -5.15 4.06
CA GLN A 75 30.41 -5.06 2.63
C GLN A 75 29.25 -4.52 1.78
N ARG A 76 28.56 -3.50 2.28
CA ARG A 76 27.43 -2.87 1.59
C ARG A 76 27.50 -1.35 1.71
N TRP A 77 27.12 -0.69 0.62
CA TRP A 77 26.90 0.75 0.61
C TRP A 77 25.45 1.05 0.91
N VAL A 78 25.22 2.27 1.40
CA VAL A 78 23.92 2.84 1.72
C VAL A 78 23.84 4.22 1.09
N ALA A 79 22.69 4.57 0.55
CA ALA A 79 22.44 5.90 0.02
C ALA A 79 21.07 6.43 0.45
N TRP A 80 21.03 7.70 0.82
CA TRP A 80 19.81 8.50 0.88
C TRP A 80 19.96 9.68 -0.07
N ALA A 81 18.95 9.96 -0.89
CA ALA A 81 19.07 10.91 -1.97
C ALA A 81 17.82 11.79 -2.14
N VAL A 82 18.04 13.04 -2.54
CA VAL A 82 17.00 14.01 -2.89
C VAL A 82 16.80 14.01 -4.40
N ASN A 83 15.56 13.98 -4.89
CA ASN A 83 15.25 14.18 -6.30
C ASN A 83 14.41 15.47 -6.47
N PRO A 84 15.02 16.59 -6.91
CA PRO A 84 14.31 17.86 -7.05
C PRO A 84 13.20 17.86 -8.12
N SER A 85 13.27 16.94 -9.11
CA SER A 85 12.42 16.99 -10.30
C SER A 85 11.22 16.04 -10.26
N ARG A 86 11.37 14.86 -9.65
CA ARG A 86 10.35 13.79 -9.66
C ARG A 86 10.54 12.80 -8.51
N LYS A 87 9.52 11.98 -8.23
CA LYS A 87 9.75 10.73 -7.48
C LYS A 87 10.47 9.71 -8.38
N GLY A 88 11.54 9.09 -7.90
CA GLY A 88 12.29 8.02 -8.57
C GLY A 88 13.82 8.18 -8.51
N MET A 89 14.56 7.18 -9.01
CA MET A 89 16.03 7.12 -8.93
C MET A 89 16.76 8.11 -9.86
N VAL A 90 16.31 8.26 -11.11
CA VAL A 90 17.00 9.10 -12.10
C VAL A 90 16.72 10.58 -11.84
N GLY A 91 17.78 11.39 -11.75
CA GLY A 91 17.74 12.79 -11.31
C GLY A 91 17.94 12.96 -9.79
N SER A 92 18.15 11.87 -9.06
CA SER A 92 18.45 11.93 -7.62
C SER A 92 19.88 12.42 -7.37
N GLN A 93 20.07 13.02 -6.21
CA GLN A 93 21.30 13.61 -5.72
C GLN A 93 21.58 12.99 -4.36
N ALA A 94 22.51 12.05 -4.34
CA ALA A 94 22.70 11.08 -3.27
C ALA A 94 23.77 11.52 -2.27
N LEU A 95 23.50 11.20 -1.01
CA LEU A 95 24.46 11.12 0.07
C LEU A 95 24.75 9.62 0.22
N VAL A 96 25.97 9.21 -0.10
CA VAL A 96 26.40 7.81 -0.18
C VAL A 96 27.36 7.53 0.97
N ALA A 97 27.22 6.37 1.61
CA ALA A 97 28.13 5.90 2.64
C ALA A 97 28.43 4.41 2.51
N TYR A 98 29.66 4.02 2.84
CA TYR A 98 30.09 2.62 2.91
C TYR A 98 31.33 2.50 3.81
N GLN A 99 31.69 1.26 4.20
CA GLN A 99 32.89 1.00 4.98
C GLN A 99 34.07 0.64 4.05
N ASN A 100 35.19 1.34 4.19
CA ASN A 100 36.44 1.05 3.47
C ASN A 100 37.11 -0.24 3.97
N ALA A 101 38.13 -0.70 3.23
CA ALA A 101 39.05 -1.78 3.61
C ALA A 101 39.51 -1.69 5.08
N ASP A 102 39.89 -0.49 5.52
CA ASP A 102 40.45 -0.22 6.85
C ASP A 102 39.40 -0.16 7.98
N GLY A 103 38.13 -0.50 7.69
CA GLY A 103 37.02 -0.38 8.64
C GLY A 103 36.50 1.06 8.84
N ILE A 104 37.12 2.06 8.23
CA ILE A 104 36.70 3.46 8.31
C ILE A 104 35.46 3.68 7.42
N SER A 105 34.43 4.30 7.98
CA SER A 105 33.22 4.69 7.22
C SER A 105 33.51 5.95 6.39
N SER A 106 33.31 5.88 5.08
CA SER A 106 33.36 7.03 4.18
C SER A 106 31.96 7.51 3.83
N ALA A 107 31.80 8.82 3.64
CA ALA A 107 30.56 9.41 3.14
C ALA A 107 30.84 10.56 2.19
N TYR A 108 30.07 10.66 1.10
CA TYR A 108 30.28 11.65 0.05
C TYR A 108 29.01 11.86 -0.79
N THR A 109 29.03 12.84 -1.69
CA THR A 109 27.91 13.19 -2.57
C THR A 109 28.04 12.56 -3.96
N SER A 110 26.92 12.16 -4.57
CA SER A 110 26.90 11.56 -5.91
C SER A 110 25.65 11.95 -6.72
N PRO A 111 25.79 12.53 -7.92
CA PRO A 111 24.66 12.79 -8.83
C PRO A 111 24.24 11.52 -9.61
N VAL A 112 22.99 11.08 -9.43
CA VAL A 112 22.42 9.88 -10.08
C VAL A 112 21.67 10.27 -11.37
N THR A 113 22.43 10.40 -12.46
CA THR A 113 21.91 10.80 -13.77
C THR A 113 21.35 9.65 -14.62
N SER A 114 21.64 8.38 -14.27
CA SER A 114 21.16 7.20 -14.99
C SER A 114 21.06 5.95 -14.11
N TYR A 115 20.37 4.91 -14.62
CA TYR A 115 20.31 3.59 -13.98
C TYR A 115 21.65 2.82 -13.99
N ASN A 116 22.64 3.28 -14.76
CA ASN A 116 23.97 2.68 -14.87
C ASN A 116 25.00 3.38 -13.96
N THR A 117 24.55 4.19 -13.00
CA THR A 117 25.44 4.86 -12.04
C THR A 117 26.28 3.84 -11.25
N ARG A 118 27.53 4.22 -10.97
CA ARG A 118 28.41 3.54 -10.01
C ARG A 118 28.52 4.32 -8.69
N LEU A 119 27.59 5.26 -8.47
CA LEU A 119 27.60 6.21 -7.35
C LEU A 119 28.93 6.98 -7.27
N GLU A 120 29.41 7.46 -8.43
CA GLU A 120 30.66 8.22 -8.54
C GLU A 120 30.56 9.55 -7.76
N MET A 121 31.65 9.96 -7.12
CA MET A 121 31.69 11.21 -6.35
C MET A 121 31.48 12.42 -7.27
N GLY A 122 30.61 13.34 -6.87
CA GLY A 122 30.36 14.56 -7.64
C GLY A 122 29.47 15.56 -6.90
N ASP A 123 29.42 16.78 -7.44
CA ASP A 123 28.68 17.90 -6.87
C ASP A 123 27.17 17.75 -7.01
N LEU A 124 26.44 18.34 -6.06
CA LEU A 124 24.98 18.40 -6.04
C LEU A 124 24.51 19.82 -6.40
N SER A 125 23.27 19.96 -6.86
CA SER A 125 22.66 21.26 -7.16
C SER A 125 22.28 22.06 -5.90
N PHE A 126 22.48 21.48 -4.72
CA PHE A 126 22.27 22.10 -3.42
C PHE A 126 23.52 21.92 -2.55
N GLN A 127 23.82 22.92 -1.72
CA GLN A 127 25.04 22.92 -0.93
C GLN A 127 24.95 21.93 0.24
N VAL A 128 25.87 20.98 0.30
CA VAL A 128 26.11 20.13 1.47
C VAL A 128 27.26 20.75 2.26
N GLU A 129 26.96 21.28 3.46
CA GLU A 129 27.97 21.89 4.34
C GLU A 129 28.83 20.85 5.06
N LYS A 130 28.22 19.72 5.42
CA LYS A 130 28.85 18.62 6.14
C LYS A 130 28.24 17.29 5.70
N ILE A 131 29.08 16.28 5.59
CA ILE A 131 28.68 14.89 5.45
C ILE A 131 29.66 14.00 6.21
N SER A 132 29.16 12.99 6.90
CA SER A 132 29.95 11.92 7.52
C SER A 132 29.09 10.66 7.64
N ALA A 133 29.72 9.52 7.92
CA ALA A 133 28.99 8.31 8.26
C ALA A 133 29.67 7.55 9.40
N GLU A 134 28.90 6.70 10.05
CA GLU A 134 29.38 5.68 10.97
C GLU A 134 28.74 4.34 10.67
N PHE A 135 29.50 3.27 10.83
CA PHE A 135 29.02 1.89 10.79
C PHE A 135 29.35 1.19 12.11
N ALA A 136 28.32 0.77 12.82
CA ALA A 136 28.43 0.03 14.07
C ALA A 136 27.25 -0.93 14.20
N ASN A 137 27.39 -2.05 14.92
CA ASN A 137 26.26 -2.93 15.29
C ASN A 137 25.35 -3.40 14.12
N LYS A 138 25.88 -3.52 12.89
CA LYS A 138 25.10 -3.81 11.65
C LYS A 138 24.09 -2.71 11.30
N GLU A 139 24.44 -1.47 11.60
CA GLU A 139 23.71 -0.25 11.32
C GLU A 139 24.66 0.77 10.68
N MET A 140 24.23 1.37 9.58
CA MET A 140 24.93 2.45 8.89
C MET A 140 24.14 3.75 9.10
N ILE A 141 24.81 4.82 9.53
CA ILE A 141 24.19 6.13 9.71
C ILE A 141 24.95 7.15 8.87
N ILE A 142 24.21 7.88 8.03
CA ILE A 142 24.70 9.00 7.23
C ILE A 142 24.24 10.29 7.92
N TYR A 143 25.20 11.07 8.41
CA TYR A 143 24.96 12.41 8.93
C TYR A 143 25.23 13.42 7.82
N ALA A 144 24.32 14.39 7.64
CA ALA A 144 24.57 15.48 6.71
C ALA A 144 23.86 16.77 7.10
N LYS A 145 24.51 17.90 6.82
CA LYS A 145 23.91 19.22 6.91
C LYS A 145 23.94 19.88 5.54
N PHE A 146 22.79 20.30 5.03
CA PHE A 146 22.66 20.88 3.69
C PHE A 146 21.64 22.02 3.63
N VAL A 147 21.80 22.90 2.65
CA VAL A 147 20.94 24.05 2.40
C VAL A 147 19.86 23.65 1.39
N LEU A 148 18.58 23.82 1.73
CA LEU A 148 17.49 23.64 0.76
C LEU A 148 17.45 24.81 -0.24
N PRO A 149 16.93 24.60 -1.46
CA PRO A 149 16.56 25.70 -2.35
C PRO A 149 15.58 26.68 -1.66
N LYS A 150 15.70 27.97 -1.95
CA LYS A 150 14.83 28.99 -1.34
C LYS A 150 13.35 28.69 -1.59
N ASN A 151 12.53 28.89 -0.56
CA ASN A 151 11.07 28.65 -0.57
C ASN A 151 10.66 27.18 -0.76
N VAL A 152 11.57 26.23 -0.60
CA VAL A 152 11.29 24.78 -0.62
C VAL A 152 11.49 24.22 0.78
N THR A 153 10.44 23.68 1.39
CA THR A 153 10.52 22.96 2.69
C THR A 153 10.47 21.44 2.52
N TRP A 154 10.00 20.95 1.37
CA TRP A 154 9.77 19.54 1.10
C TRP A 154 10.54 19.06 -0.13
N VAL A 155 10.90 17.77 -0.14
CA VAL A 155 11.64 17.14 -1.25
C VAL A 155 11.11 15.74 -1.53
N ASN A 156 11.18 15.30 -2.78
CA ASN A 156 11.13 13.86 -3.06
C ASN A 156 12.44 13.26 -2.58
N HIS A 157 12.38 12.13 -1.88
CA HIS A 157 13.56 11.36 -1.52
C HIS A 157 13.50 9.91 -2.04
N VAL A 158 14.65 9.28 -2.14
CA VAL A 158 14.80 7.83 -2.34
C VAL A 158 15.90 7.31 -1.44
N TRP A 159 15.82 6.04 -1.05
CA TRP A 159 16.88 5.39 -0.28
C TRP A 159 17.14 3.98 -0.81
N GLN A 160 18.38 3.53 -0.74
CA GLN A 160 18.81 2.22 -1.24
C GLN A 160 20.03 1.72 -0.46
N ASP A 161 20.26 0.42 -0.54
CA ASP A 161 21.52 -0.22 -0.16
C ASP A 161 21.95 -1.24 -1.24
N GLY A 162 23.24 -1.53 -1.32
CA GLY A 162 23.77 -2.44 -2.34
C GLY A 162 25.16 -2.98 -1.99
N PRO A 163 25.67 -3.94 -2.76
CA PRO A 163 26.96 -4.59 -2.47
C PRO A 163 28.14 -3.65 -2.75
N VAL A 164 29.15 -3.70 -1.89
CA VAL A 164 30.52 -3.26 -2.21
C VAL A 164 31.24 -4.48 -2.77
N ASN A 165 31.79 -4.35 -3.98
CA ASN A 165 32.52 -5.43 -4.65
C ASN A 165 33.94 -5.62 -4.07
N GLU A 166 34.61 -6.71 -4.43
CA GLU A 166 36.00 -7.00 -3.97
C GLU A 166 37.02 -5.94 -4.40
N ASP A 167 36.77 -5.22 -5.49
CA ASP A 167 37.56 -4.09 -5.99
C ASP A 167 37.16 -2.74 -5.35
N TYR A 168 36.34 -2.77 -4.30
CA TYR A 168 35.71 -1.62 -3.63
C TYR A 168 34.78 -0.77 -4.53
N SER A 169 34.44 -1.22 -5.74
CA SER A 169 33.42 -0.55 -6.56
C SER A 169 32.02 -0.77 -5.99
N LEU A 170 31.16 0.24 -6.11
CA LEU A 170 29.78 0.16 -5.62
C LEU A 170 28.89 -0.52 -6.67
N GLY A 171 28.44 -1.74 -6.34
CA GLY A 171 27.58 -2.55 -7.20
C GLY A 171 26.12 -2.09 -7.20
N ARG A 172 25.33 -2.58 -8.16
CA ARG A 172 23.91 -2.23 -8.28
C ARG A 172 23.11 -2.72 -7.06
N HIS A 173 22.20 -1.90 -6.54
CA HIS A 173 21.22 -2.33 -5.55
C HIS A 173 20.26 -3.40 -6.11
N ALA A 174 19.61 -4.16 -5.24
CA ALA A 174 18.60 -5.13 -5.63
C ALA A 174 17.35 -4.46 -6.24
N LEU A 175 16.55 -5.22 -6.98
CA LEU A 175 15.32 -4.75 -7.63
C LEU A 175 14.07 -5.37 -6.97
N ASP A 176 14.19 -5.74 -5.70
CA ASP A 176 13.13 -6.39 -4.94
C ASP A 176 12.03 -5.37 -4.55
N ALA A 177 10.89 -5.88 -4.05
CA ALA A 177 9.73 -5.06 -3.74
C ALA A 177 10.07 -3.89 -2.79
N ASP A 178 10.92 -4.11 -1.79
CA ASP A 178 11.40 -3.07 -0.88
C ASP A 178 12.23 -1.99 -1.59
N ASN A 179 13.17 -2.38 -2.45
CA ASN A 179 13.97 -1.42 -3.22
C ASN A 179 13.08 -0.59 -4.15
N LEU A 180 12.07 -1.19 -4.78
CA LEU A 180 11.11 -0.49 -5.63
C LEU A 180 10.15 0.42 -4.84
N ARG A 181 9.88 0.10 -3.57
CA ARG A 181 9.08 0.94 -2.64
C ARG A 181 9.86 2.06 -1.97
N SER A 182 11.20 2.02 -1.98
CA SER A 182 12.06 2.93 -1.21
C SER A 182 12.18 4.36 -1.80
N MET A 183 11.04 5.03 -1.88
CA MET A 183 10.85 6.36 -2.45
C MET A 183 9.65 7.07 -1.80
N GLY A 184 9.78 8.37 -1.54
CA GLY A 184 8.81 9.11 -0.73
C GLY A 184 8.91 10.63 -0.87
N VAL A 185 8.25 11.35 0.05
CA VAL A 185 8.35 12.81 0.21
C VAL A 185 8.55 13.10 1.69
N VAL A 186 9.46 14.01 2.00
CA VAL A 186 9.66 14.56 3.35
C VAL A 186 9.48 16.07 3.30
N ASP A 187 8.74 16.63 4.26
CA ASP A 187 8.67 18.07 4.51
C ASP A 187 9.40 18.37 5.82
N PHE A 188 10.52 19.09 5.70
CA PHE A 188 11.38 19.36 6.82
C PHE A 188 10.80 20.41 7.78
N PHE A 189 9.88 21.27 7.34
CA PHE A 189 9.36 22.37 8.16
C PHE A 189 8.39 21.92 9.24
N SER A 190 7.43 21.05 8.92
CA SER A 190 6.38 20.68 9.90
C SER A 190 6.90 19.85 11.07
N GLY A 191 8.12 19.31 10.97
CA GLY A 191 8.73 18.42 11.96
C GLY A 191 8.04 17.05 12.11
N GLN A 192 6.93 16.85 11.41
CA GLN A 192 6.40 15.57 11.00
C GLN A 192 6.88 15.34 9.56
N VAL A 193 6.90 14.09 9.09
CA VAL A 193 6.57 13.93 7.66
C VAL A 193 5.18 14.54 7.54
N VAL A 194 5.02 15.50 6.62
CA VAL A 194 3.69 15.85 6.12
C VAL A 194 3.15 14.59 5.45
N THR A 195 2.59 13.71 6.28
CA THR A 195 1.44 12.94 5.90
C THR A 195 0.41 14.00 5.62
N THR A 196 0.37 14.41 4.36
CA THR A 196 -0.46 15.48 3.84
C THR A 196 -1.85 15.34 4.45
N ILE A 197 -2.55 16.45 4.65
CA ILE A 197 -3.97 16.40 5.04
C ILE A 197 -4.79 15.61 3.98
N GLY A 198 -4.23 15.38 2.78
CA GLY A 198 -4.66 14.38 1.80
C GLY A 198 -3.74 13.15 1.60
N GLU A 199 -2.99 12.64 2.60
CA GLU A 199 -2.02 11.53 2.44
C GLU A 199 -1.95 10.49 3.60
N SER A 200 -1.87 10.86 4.90
CA SER A 200 -2.36 9.93 5.98
C SER A 200 -3.84 9.67 5.77
N SER A 201 -4.54 10.73 5.36
CA SER A 201 -5.87 10.70 4.78
C SER A 201 -5.94 9.77 3.56
N TYR A 202 -5.06 9.87 2.54
CA TYR A 202 -5.09 8.94 1.38
C TYR A 202 -4.85 7.48 1.75
N LEU A 203 -3.94 7.17 2.68
CA LEU A 203 -3.75 5.82 3.19
C LEU A 203 -4.98 5.35 4.01
N SER A 204 -5.58 6.23 4.79
CA SER A 204 -6.83 5.96 5.53
C SER A 204 -8.01 5.79 4.59
N LEU A 205 -8.09 6.54 3.49
CA LEU A 205 -9.07 6.39 2.43
C LEU A 205 -8.83 5.10 1.62
N LYS A 206 -7.59 4.69 1.38
CA LYS A 206 -7.26 3.36 0.80
C LYS A 206 -7.73 2.23 1.73
N LYS A 207 -7.40 2.31 3.03
CA LYS A 207 -7.85 1.34 4.05
C LYS A 207 -9.38 1.33 4.19
N ALA A 208 -10.03 2.49 4.18
CA ALA A 208 -11.48 2.63 4.21
C ALA A 208 -12.13 2.09 2.93
N HIS A 209 -11.59 2.38 1.75
CA HIS A 209 -12.04 1.83 0.47
C HIS A 209 -11.98 0.30 0.48
N GLY A 210 -10.86 -0.29 0.93
CA GLY A 210 -10.72 -1.73 1.09
C GLY A 210 -11.74 -2.31 2.08
N GLY A 211 -11.83 -1.75 3.29
CA GLY A 211 -12.74 -2.23 4.34
C GLY A 211 -14.23 -2.09 3.99
N ILE A 212 -14.63 -0.96 3.41
CA ILE A 212 -16.01 -0.69 2.97
C ILE A 212 -16.40 -1.65 1.85
N ASN A 213 -15.53 -1.86 0.85
CA ASN A 213 -15.80 -2.80 -0.24
C ASN A 213 -15.71 -4.26 0.20
N MET A 214 -14.90 -4.60 1.21
CA MET A 214 -14.90 -5.92 1.85
C MET A 214 -16.26 -6.21 2.50
N ILE A 215 -16.79 -5.29 3.30
CA ILE A 215 -18.11 -5.43 3.94
C ILE A 215 -19.22 -5.48 2.89
N SER A 216 -19.17 -4.62 1.86
CA SER A 216 -20.15 -4.56 0.77
C SER A 216 -20.09 -5.78 -0.15
N TRP A 217 -19.05 -5.87 -0.99
CA TRP A 217 -18.92 -6.85 -2.08
C TRP A 217 -18.37 -8.20 -1.62
N GLY A 218 -17.57 -8.22 -0.55
CA GLY A 218 -17.01 -9.45 0.01
C GLY A 218 -17.95 -10.21 0.96
N ILE A 219 -18.88 -9.51 1.63
CA ILE A 219 -19.72 -10.09 2.70
C ILE A 219 -21.23 -9.91 2.43
N LEU A 220 -21.75 -8.68 2.40
CA LEU A 220 -23.20 -8.42 2.35
C LEU A 220 -23.86 -8.91 1.05
N LEU A 221 -23.29 -8.58 -0.11
CA LEU A 221 -23.85 -8.99 -1.40
C LEU A 221 -23.80 -10.52 -1.59
N PRO A 222 -22.69 -11.23 -1.26
CA PRO A 222 -22.66 -12.69 -1.23
C PRO A 222 -23.68 -13.32 -0.27
N ILE A 223 -23.79 -12.85 0.98
CA ILE A 223 -24.78 -13.36 1.95
C ILE A 223 -26.20 -13.24 1.39
N GLY A 224 -26.53 -12.12 0.74
CA GLY A 224 -27.82 -11.94 0.07
C GLY A 224 -28.10 -13.02 -0.99
N ILE A 225 -27.09 -13.47 -1.75
CA ILE A 225 -27.23 -14.57 -2.71
C ILE A 225 -27.39 -15.92 -1.99
N LEU A 226 -26.60 -16.17 -0.95
CA LEU A 226 -26.67 -17.42 -0.16
C LEU A 226 -28.02 -17.61 0.52
N ILE A 227 -28.67 -16.54 0.98
CA ILE A 227 -30.05 -16.57 1.52
C ILE A 227 -31.01 -17.16 0.48
N VAL A 228 -31.03 -16.63 -0.74
CA VAL A 228 -31.91 -17.15 -1.82
C VAL A 228 -31.57 -18.59 -2.19
N ARG A 229 -30.29 -18.97 -2.11
CA ARG A 229 -29.82 -20.31 -2.45
C ARG A 229 -30.20 -21.37 -1.41
N TYR A 230 -30.18 -21.04 -0.11
CA TYR A 230 -30.30 -22.02 0.97
C TYR A 230 -31.58 -21.91 1.81
N THR A 231 -32.19 -20.72 1.97
CA THR A 231 -33.37 -20.57 2.85
C THR A 231 -34.69 -20.55 2.10
N LYS A 232 -34.67 -20.28 0.80
CA LYS A 232 -35.87 -20.19 -0.06
C LYS A 232 -36.71 -21.47 -0.11
N GLU A 233 -36.07 -22.64 -0.05
CA GLU A 233 -36.76 -23.94 -0.06
C GLU A 233 -37.18 -24.39 1.35
N CYS A 234 -36.66 -23.72 2.38
CA CYS A 234 -36.96 -24.00 3.80
C CYS A 234 -37.89 -22.96 4.44
N THR A 235 -38.37 -21.95 3.69
CA THR A 235 -39.25 -20.89 4.20
C THR A 235 -40.45 -20.68 3.28
N GLU A 236 -41.63 -21.10 3.75
CA GLU A 236 -42.90 -20.90 3.02
C GLU A 236 -43.32 -19.43 2.92
N ASN A 237 -42.81 -18.60 3.83
CA ASN A 237 -43.09 -17.17 3.90
C ASN A 237 -42.08 -16.34 3.07
N ARG A 238 -42.41 -15.07 2.82
CA ARG A 238 -41.54 -14.16 2.03
C ARG A 238 -40.29 -13.67 2.78
N ILE A 239 -39.90 -14.27 3.91
CA ILE A 239 -38.75 -13.81 4.72
C ILE A 239 -37.45 -13.90 3.93
N TRP A 240 -37.20 -14.99 3.19
CA TRP A 240 -36.01 -15.11 2.32
C TRP A 240 -35.92 -13.96 1.30
N PHE A 241 -37.06 -13.48 0.79
CA PHE A 241 -37.13 -12.41 -0.19
C PHE A 241 -36.81 -11.06 0.45
N TYR A 242 -37.39 -10.75 1.62
CA TYR A 242 -37.07 -9.52 2.34
C TYR A 242 -35.62 -9.50 2.84
N ALA A 243 -35.12 -10.62 3.38
CA ALA A 243 -33.73 -10.75 3.84
C ALA A 243 -32.74 -10.59 2.67
N HIS A 244 -33.00 -11.21 1.51
CA HIS A 244 -32.24 -10.96 0.29
C HIS A 244 -32.26 -9.48 -0.11
N MET A 245 -33.44 -8.86 -0.21
CA MET A 245 -33.58 -7.44 -0.58
C MET A 245 -32.82 -6.51 0.37
N ILE A 246 -32.86 -6.77 1.69
CA ILE A 246 -32.14 -5.99 2.70
C ILE A 246 -30.62 -6.14 2.51
N CYS A 247 -30.10 -7.38 2.40
CA CYS A 247 -28.66 -7.60 2.19
C CYS A 247 -28.15 -7.00 0.89
N GLN A 248 -28.90 -7.13 -0.22
CA GLN A 248 -28.52 -6.55 -1.52
C GLN A 248 -28.56 -5.01 -1.47
N SER A 249 -29.62 -4.42 -0.92
CA SER A 249 -29.78 -2.96 -0.87
C SER A 249 -28.74 -2.31 0.06
N LEU A 250 -28.50 -2.90 1.23
CA LEU A 250 -27.51 -2.41 2.18
C LEU A 250 -26.09 -2.58 1.63
N GLY A 251 -25.78 -3.77 1.10
CA GLY A 251 -24.49 -4.06 0.48
C GLY A 251 -24.18 -3.08 -0.65
N TYR A 252 -25.13 -2.84 -1.56
CA TYR A 252 -24.94 -1.93 -2.67
C TYR A 252 -24.80 -0.47 -2.22
N THR A 253 -25.61 -0.02 -1.25
CA THR A 253 -25.53 1.35 -0.69
C THR A 253 -24.17 1.62 -0.04
N VAL A 254 -23.65 0.67 0.76
CA VAL A 254 -22.30 0.74 1.34
C VAL A 254 -21.23 0.74 0.22
N GLY A 255 -21.45 -0.03 -0.84
CA GLY A 255 -20.60 -0.08 -2.03
C GLY A 255 -20.50 1.25 -2.80
N ILE A 256 -21.53 2.11 -2.76
CA ILE A 256 -21.47 3.46 -3.35
C ILE A 256 -20.43 4.33 -2.62
N ALA A 257 -20.38 4.28 -1.29
CA ALA A 257 -19.36 5.00 -0.53
C ALA A 257 -17.95 4.47 -0.85
N GLY A 258 -17.79 3.15 -0.93
CA GLY A 258 -16.54 2.52 -1.36
C GLY A 258 -16.11 2.95 -2.76
N ALA A 259 -17.03 2.95 -3.73
CA ALA A 259 -16.77 3.39 -5.11
C ALA A 259 -16.40 4.88 -5.19
N ALA A 260 -17.12 5.77 -4.49
CA ALA A 260 -16.83 7.20 -4.45
C ALA A 260 -15.42 7.50 -3.94
N ILE A 261 -15.01 6.83 -2.85
CA ILE A 261 -13.63 6.90 -2.35
C ILE A 261 -12.64 6.37 -3.41
N GLY A 262 -12.97 5.26 -4.08
CA GLY A 262 -12.12 4.68 -5.15
C GLY A 262 -11.88 5.63 -6.33
N PHE A 263 -12.93 6.31 -6.81
CA PHE A 263 -12.81 7.34 -7.85
C PHE A 263 -11.96 8.53 -7.38
N TYR A 264 -12.17 9.01 -6.14
CA TYR A 264 -11.36 10.09 -5.57
C TYR A 264 -9.87 9.70 -5.46
N LEU A 265 -9.57 8.48 -5.00
CA LEU A 265 -8.21 7.94 -4.95
C LEU A 265 -7.58 7.86 -6.36
N GLY A 266 -8.34 7.39 -7.36
CA GLY A 266 -7.85 7.23 -8.73
C GLY A 266 -7.55 8.54 -9.46
N VAL A 267 -8.27 9.62 -9.15
CA VAL A 267 -7.98 10.99 -9.65
C VAL A 267 -6.70 11.56 -9.02
N LYS A 268 -6.34 11.11 -7.81
CA LYS A 268 -5.14 11.59 -7.09
C LYS A 268 -3.87 10.78 -7.37
N SER A 269 -3.96 9.58 -7.98
CA SER A 269 -2.80 8.72 -8.23
C SER A 269 -2.11 8.99 -9.58
N HIS A 270 -1.12 9.89 -9.58
CA HIS A 270 -0.30 10.20 -10.77
C HIS A 270 0.90 9.23 -11.01
N GLY A 271 1.12 8.24 -10.14
CA GLY A 271 2.33 7.40 -10.15
C GLY A 271 2.18 5.98 -10.71
N ILE A 272 1.14 5.24 -10.29
CA ILE A 272 0.82 3.88 -10.75
C ILE A 272 -0.71 3.76 -10.77
N GLN A 273 -1.28 3.41 -11.93
CA GLN A 273 -2.70 3.05 -12.03
C GLN A 273 -2.81 1.52 -11.96
N TYR A 274 -3.54 0.98 -10.98
CA TYR A 274 -3.91 -0.44 -10.95
C TYR A 274 -5.10 -0.67 -11.89
N ASP A 275 -4.84 -0.54 -13.19
CA ASP A 275 -5.88 -0.49 -14.24
C ASP A 275 -6.84 -1.67 -14.17
N ALA A 276 -6.34 -2.89 -13.96
CA ALA A 276 -7.18 -4.08 -13.83
C ALA A 276 -8.20 -3.95 -12.68
N HIS A 277 -7.78 -3.56 -11.48
CA HIS A 277 -8.66 -3.39 -10.32
C HIS A 277 -9.72 -2.30 -10.58
N LYS A 278 -9.31 -1.18 -11.19
CA LYS A 278 -10.18 -0.07 -11.57
C LYS A 278 -11.27 -0.50 -12.57
N TYR A 279 -10.89 -1.15 -13.68
CA TYR A 279 -11.86 -1.60 -14.69
C TYR A 279 -12.80 -2.70 -14.16
N ILE A 280 -12.27 -3.64 -13.37
CA ILE A 280 -13.10 -4.68 -12.71
C ILE A 280 -14.09 -4.03 -11.74
N GLY A 281 -13.64 -3.14 -10.86
CA GLY A 281 -14.48 -2.45 -9.88
C GLY A 281 -15.60 -1.63 -10.53
N ILE A 282 -15.29 -0.85 -11.57
CA ILE A 282 -16.29 -0.09 -12.35
C ILE A 282 -17.29 -1.04 -13.01
N THR A 283 -16.83 -2.16 -13.59
CA THR A 283 -17.70 -3.14 -14.24
C THR A 283 -18.68 -3.76 -13.25
N LEU A 284 -18.21 -4.19 -12.07
CA LEU A 284 -19.08 -4.73 -11.03
C LEU A 284 -20.07 -3.69 -10.50
N PHE A 285 -19.62 -2.44 -10.30
CA PHE A 285 -20.48 -1.36 -9.83
C PHE A 285 -21.65 -1.07 -10.78
N VAL A 286 -21.38 -1.03 -12.10
CA VAL A 286 -22.41 -0.88 -13.14
C VAL A 286 -23.35 -2.08 -13.20
N LEU A 287 -22.83 -3.31 -13.11
CA LEU A 287 -23.67 -4.52 -13.06
C LEU A 287 -24.57 -4.55 -11.81
N GLY A 288 -24.05 -4.12 -10.66
CA GLY A 288 -24.83 -3.95 -9.44
C GLY A 288 -25.94 -2.90 -9.57
N PHE A 289 -25.66 -1.77 -10.21
CA PHE A 289 -26.68 -0.74 -10.49
C PHE A 289 -27.83 -1.30 -11.34
N ILE A 290 -27.49 -2.02 -12.40
CA ILE A 290 -28.46 -2.69 -13.28
C ILE A 290 -29.30 -3.71 -12.48
N GLN A 291 -28.71 -4.41 -11.50
CA GLN A 291 -29.45 -5.34 -10.65
C GLN A 291 -30.42 -4.67 -9.69
N VAL A 292 -30.05 -3.51 -9.11
CA VAL A 292 -30.96 -2.72 -8.27
C VAL A 292 -32.12 -2.16 -9.11
N LEU A 293 -31.85 -1.63 -10.30
CA LEU A 293 -32.90 -1.19 -11.24
C LEU A 293 -33.78 -2.34 -11.73
N ALA A 294 -33.22 -3.53 -11.97
CA ALA A 294 -34.01 -4.71 -12.26
C ALA A 294 -34.94 -5.03 -11.07
N GLY A 295 -34.44 -4.96 -9.83
CA GLY A 295 -35.23 -5.14 -8.61
C GLY A 295 -36.44 -4.21 -8.50
N THR A 296 -36.29 -2.92 -8.82
CA THR A 296 -37.39 -1.95 -8.79
C THR A 296 -38.37 -2.10 -9.95
N LEU A 297 -37.89 -2.46 -11.15
CA LEU A 297 -38.69 -2.70 -12.35
C LEU A 297 -39.29 -4.13 -12.42
N ARG A 298 -39.37 -4.84 -11.29
CA ARG A 298 -39.86 -6.22 -11.19
C ARG A 298 -41.34 -6.33 -11.62
N PRO A 299 -41.67 -6.98 -12.75
CA PRO A 299 -43.05 -7.06 -13.24
C PRO A 299 -43.96 -7.85 -12.29
N GLY A 300 -45.29 -7.69 -12.43
CA GLY A 300 -46.28 -8.55 -11.76
C GLY A 300 -46.09 -10.04 -12.08
N VAL A 301 -46.64 -10.93 -11.23
CA VAL A 301 -46.41 -12.39 -11.36
C VAL A 301 -46.92 -12.92 -12.70
N GLU A 302 -48.08 -12.44 -13.15
CA GLU A 302 -48.77 -12.87 -14.38
C GLU A 302 -48.27 -12.18 -15.66
N HIS A 303 -47.35 -11.21 -15.57
CA HIS A 303 -46.93 -10.44 -16.73
C HIS A 303 -45.97 -11.23 -17.61
N ASN A 304 -46.16 -11.27 -18.93
CA ASN A 304 -45.25 -11.93 -19.88
C ASN A 304 -43.76 -11.49 -19.75
N LEU A 305 -43.52 -10.21 -19.43
CA LEU A 305 -42.19 -9.67 -19.12
C LEU A 305 -41.54 -10.29 -17.88
N ARG A 306 -42.29 -10.85 -16.93
CA ARG A 306 -41.77 -11.52 -15.72
C ARG A 306 -40.82 -12.67 -16.06
N LYS A 307 -41.07 -13.41 -17.15
CA LYS A 307 -40.19 -14.49 -17.63
C LYS A 307 -38.86 -13.94 -18.17
N LYS A 308 -38.90 -12.91 -19.02
CA LYS A 308 -37.71 -12.24 -19.57
C LYS A 308 -36.89 -11.55 -18.47
N TRP A 309 -37.57 -10.83 -17.57
CA TRP A 309 -37.00 -10.19 -16.39
C TRP A 309 -36.30 -11.21 -15.49
N LYS A 310 -36.96 -12.34 -15.18
CA LYS A 310 -36.37 -13.41 -14.37
C LYS A 310 -35.08 -13.93 -15.00
N ILE A 311 -35.04 -14.14 -16.31
CA ILE A 311 -33.81 -14.57 -17.01
C ILE A 311 -32.72 -13.49 -16.92
N CYS A 312 -33.03 -12.22 -17.23
CA CYS A 312 -32.04 -11.13 -17.18
C CYS A 312 -31.42 -10.96 -15.78
N HIS A 313 -32.27 -10.83 -14.76
CA HIS A 313 -31.88 -10.68 -13.35
C HIS A 313 -31.05 -11.86 -12.81
N LEU A 314 -31.25 -13.05 -13.37
CA LEU A 314 -30.63 -14.32 -12.96
C LEU A 314 -29.42 -14.72 -13.83
N VAL A 315 -29.28 -14.17 -15.03
CA VAL A 315 -28.04 -14.23 -15.83
C VAL A 315 -27.01 -13.24 -15.28
N ILE A 316 -27.47 -12.06 -14.82
CA ILE A 316 -26.63 -11.08 -14.11
C ILE A 316 -26.48 -11.46 -12.61
N GLY A 317 -27.27 -12.41 -12.10
CA GLY A 317 -27.37 -12.76 -10.67
C GLY A 317 -27.18 -14.24 -10.33
N ASP A 318 -26.64 -15.01 -11.27
CA ASP A 318 -26.37 -16.46 -11.26
C ASP A 318 -27.51 -17.42 -10.83
N ARG A 319 -28.05 -18.17 -11.78
CA ARG A 319 -28.48 -19.56 -11.51
C ARG A 319 -28.19 -20.48 -12.70
N ASN A 320 -27.64 -21.65 -12.40
CA ASN A 320 -27.84 -22.83 -13.22
C ASN A 320 -29.30 -23.27 -13.12
N ASP A 321 -30.02 -23.32 -14.25
CA ASP A 321 -31.00 -24.37 -14.51
C ASP A 321 -30.47 -25.08 -15.80
N GLY A 322 -30.35 -26.40 -15.79
CA GLY A 322 -29.39 -27.12 -16.65
C GLY A 322 -29.74 -27.22 -18.13
N VAL A 323 -29.02 -26.49 -18.99
CA VAL A 323 -28.81 -26.80 -20.43
C VAL A 323 -27.35 -26.45 -20.79
N CYS A 324 -26.75 -27.21 -21.71
CA CYS A 324 -25.34 -27.08 -22.08
C CYS A 324 -24.99 -25.74 -22.78
N VAL A 325 -23.70 -25.38 -22.72
CA VAL A 325 -23.01 -24.32 -23.49
C VAL A 325 -23.39 -22.86 -23.15
N VAL A 326 -22.68 -22.25 -22.19
CA VAL A 326 -21.75 -21.08 -22.36
C VAL A 326 -21.07 -20.83 -21.00
N GLY A 327 -19.91 -21.46 -20.77
CA GLY A 327 -19.14 -21.32 -19.54
C GLY A 327 -17.91 -20.43 -19.69
N LYS A 328 -18.06 -19.10 -19.76
CA LYS A 328 -16.91 -18.17 -19.77
C LYS A 328 -16.99 -16.96 -18.82
N VAL A 329 -18.18 -16.50 -18.42
CA VAL A 329 -18.31 -15.34 -17.49
C VAL A 329 -18.14 -15.75 -16.01
N LYS A 330 -18.51 -16.98 -15.64
CA LYS A 330 -18.45 -17.47 -14.24
C LYS A 330 -17.05 -17.47 -13.63
N LYS A 331 -16.03 -17.86 -14.42
CA LYS A 331 -14.64 -17.76 -13.96
C LYS A 331 -14.29 -16.30 -13.67
N VAL A 332 -14.59 -15.37 -14.57
CA VAL A 332 -14.16 -13.97 -14.43
C VAL A 332 -14.75 -13.30 -13.19
N VAL A 333 -16.05 -13.40 -12.92
CA VAL A 333 -16.64 -12.69 -11.75
C VAL A 333 -16.22 -13.34 -10.44
N MET A 334 -16.28 -14.67 -10.30
CA MET A 334 -15.90 -15.33 -9.05
C MET A 334 -14.38 -15.25 -8.80
N ILE A 335 -13.54 -15.41 -9.84
CA ILE A 335 -12.11 -15.16 -9.73
C ILE A 335 -11.84 -13.67 -9.49
N ALA A 336 -12.62 -12.72 -10.02
CA ALA A 336 -12.43 -11.30 -9.70
C ALA A 336 -12.78 -10.99 -8.23
N THR A 337 -13.87 -11.53 -7.67
CA THR A 337 -14.17 -11.34 -6.26
C THR A 337 -13.13 -12.03 -5.38
N THR A 338 -12.68 -13.25 -5.71
CA THR A 338 -11.62 -13.96 -4.98
C THR A 338 -10.25 -13.30 -5.15
N ALA A 339 -9.87 -12.82 -6.32
CA ALA A 339 -8.60 -12.13 -6.58
C ALA A 339 -8.59 -10.72 -6.01
N MET A 340 -9.74 -10.05 -5.90
CA MET A 340 -9.86 -8.84 -5.07
C MET A 340 -9.86 -9.18 -3.58
N PHE A 341 -10.34 -10.36 -3.16
CA PHE A 341 -10.15 -10.81 -1.78
C PHE A 341 -8.67 -11.04 -1.46
N VAL A 342 -7.93 -11.69 -2.36
CA VAL A 342 -6.48 -11.88 -2.28
C VAL A 342 -5.77 -10.52 -2.30
N GLY A 343 -6.03 -9.66 -3.30
CA GLY A 343 -5.41 -8.33 -3.39
C GLY A 343 -5.78 -7.37 -2.25
N VAL A 344 -6.98 -7.49 -1.65
CA VAL A 344 -7.34 -6.74 -0.45
C VAL A 344 -6.68 -7.36 0.79
N CYS A 345 -6.50 -8.68 0.88
CA CYS A 345 -5.69 -9.29 1.93
C CYS A 345 -4.20 -8.89 1.82
N GLU A 346 -3.62 -8.87 0.62
CA GLU A 346 -2.26 -8.37 0.37
C GLU A 346 -2.12 -6.90 0.80
N VAL A 347 -3.08 -6.04 0.44
CA VAL A 347 -3.04 -4.58 0.73
C VAL A 347 -3.46 -4.21 2.17
N VAL A 348 -4.27 -5.02 2.85
CA VAL A 348 -4.82 -4.72 4.20
C VAL A 348 -4.17 -5.54 5.32
N VAL A 349 -3.78 -6.78 5.05
CA VAL A 349 -3.22 -7.72 6.04
C VAL A 349 -1.70 -7.78 5.95
N GLY A 350 -1.09 -7.47 4.80
CA GLY A 350 0.37 -7.49 4.65
C GLY A 350 0.92 -8.91 4.78
N PHE A 351 0.44 -9.83 3.94
CA PHE A 351 1.12 -11.11 3.72
C PHE A 351 2.38 -10.88 2.88
N ASP A 352 3.46 -10.52 3.56
CA ASP A 352 4.83 -10.93 3.21
C ASP A 352 5.13 -12.30 3.87
#